data_AF-A0A956DQF8-F1
#
_entry.id   AF-A0A956DQF8-F1
#
_cell.length_a   1.000
_cell.length_b   1.000
_cell.length_c   1.000
_cell.angle_alpha   90.00
_cell.angle_beta   90.00
_cell.angle_gamma   90.00
#
_symmetry.space_group_name_H-M   'P 1'
#
loop_
_entity.id
_entity.type
_entity.pdbx_description
1 polymer ?
#
loop_
_entity_poly.entity_id
_entity_poly.type
_entity_poly.pdbx_seq_one_letter_code
_entity_poly.pdbx_strand_id
1 'polypeptide(L)'
;EGVEGAPPADLAVLHVDQTVVPDHYLALAASYPRSVNGKSASVAKRSFSQQLLGPDDRYDGPVIIKTDANFGGLPELRHYHLDRRRGRGPTTPPRFARHYPVLPSLQEVPEEVRHDSRMVVERFVPERDAEGNYYLRCWVFFGDRERCTRYRARVPVIKARETLDHAPCEVPDAIRAWRERLDLDYGKLDFVIHEGEPILLDANRTPTAPAAVSAVVERGMAQLAPGLDALLG
;
A
#
# COMPACT_ATOMS: atom_id res chain seq x y z
N GLU A 1 9.49 -15.61 -14.55
CA GLU A 1 9.41 -17.08 -14.33
C GLU A 1 7.98 -17.42 -13.95
N GLY A 2 7.52 -18.65 -14.13
CA GLY A 2 6.23 -19.09 -13.55
C GLY A 2 4.95 -18.72 -14.31
N VAL A 3 5.04 -18.37 -15.60
CA VAL A 3 3.87 -18.20 -16.48
C VAL A 3 3.62 -19.39 -17.41
N GLU A 4 4.57 -20.32 -17.46
CA GLU A 4 4.47 -21.54 -18.26
C GLU A 4 3.51 -22.55 -17.60
N GLY A 5 2.72 -23.26 -18.42
CA GLY A 5 1.83 -24.32 -17.94
C GLY A 5 0.66 -23.82 -17.09
N ALA A 6 0.24 -22.57 -17.27
CA ALA A 6 -0.91 -22.02 -16.56
C ALA A 6 -2.18 -22.83 -16.88
N PRO A 7 -2.91 -23.34 -15.87
CA PRO A 7 -4.07 -24.20 -16.09
C PRO A 7 -5.27 -23.40 -16.60
N PRO A 8 -6.21 -24.03 -17.33
CA PRO A 8 -7.51 -23.40 -17.56
C PRO A 8 -8.21 -23.17 -16.21
N ALA A 9 -8.79 -21.98 -16.02
CA ALA A 9 -9.60 -21.65 -14.87
C ALA A 9 -10.61 -20.55 -15.21
N ASP A 10 -11.68 -20.44 -14.42
CA ASP A 10 -12.69 -19.39 -14.57
C ASP A 10 -12.22 -18.04 -14.00
N LEU A 11 -11.26 -18.08 -13.07
CA LEU A 11 -10.70 -16.92 -12.36
C LEU A 11 -9.22 -17.13 -12.05
N ALA A 12 -8.41 -16.11 -12.33
CA ALA A 12 -7.03 -16.00 -11.85
C ALA A 12 -6.94 -15.06 -10.63
N VAL A 13 -6.01 -15.33 -9.71
CA VAL A 13 -5.69 -14.43 -8.59
C VAL A 13 -4.28 -13.88 -8.78
N LEU A 14 -4.17 -12.60 -9.12
CA LEU A 14 -2.87 -11.97 -9.33
C LEU A 14 -2.26 -11.49 -8.00
N HIS A 15 -1.60 -12.41 -7.30
CA HIS A 15 -0.98 -12.16 -5.98
C HIS A 15 0.53 -11.93 -6.05
N VAL A 16 0.98 -11.00 -6.91
CA VAL A 16 2.42 -10.67 -7.04
C VAL A 16 2.81 -9.61 -6.02
N ASP A 17 3.67 -9.97 -5.07
CA ASP A 17 4.20 -9.08 -4.02
C ASP A 17 5.34 -8.19 -4.56
N GLN A 18 5.01 -7.32 -5.50
CA GLN A 18 5.90 -6.30 -6.08
C GLN A 18 5.12 -5.00 -6.27
N THR A 19 5.82 -3.88 -6.17
CA THR A 19 5.26 -2.52 -6.34
C THR A 19 4.71 -2.32 -7.74
N VAL A 20 5.45 -2.77 -8.75
CA VAL A 20 5.06 -2.75 -10.17
C VAL A 20 4.95 -4.20 -10.61
N VAL A 21 3.84 -4.57 -11.22
CA VAL A 21 3.65 -5.92 -11.75
C VAL A 21 4.40 -6.05 -13.07
N PRO A 22 5.23 -7.08 -13.23
CA PRO A 22 5.80 -7.41 -14.53
C PRO A 22 4.72 -7.71 -15.58
N ASP A 23 4.85 -7.12 -16.77
CA ASP A 23 3.86 -7.21 -17.86
C ASP A 23 3.43 -8.64 -18.21
N HIS A 24 4.33 -9.60 -18.13
CA HIS A 24 4.02 -11.00 -18.42
C HIS A 24 3.00 -11.62 -17.45
N TYR A 25 2.94 -11.16 -16.20
CA TYR A 25 1.90 -11.59 -15.26
C TYR A 25 0.56 -10.89 -15.53
N LEU A 26 0.58 -9.62 -15.96
CA LEU A 26 -0.62 -8.91 -16.39
C LEU A 26 -1.21 -9.56 -17.65
N ALA A 27 -0.36 -9.88 -18.63
CA ALA A 27 -0.74 -10.58 -19.85
C ALA A 27 -1.32 -11.97 -19.56
N LEU A 28 -0.72 -12.70 -18.61
CA LEU A 28 -1.27 -13.98 -18.17
C LEU A 28 -2.62 -13.80 -17.46
N ALA A 29 -2.75 -12.84 -16.53
CA ALA A 29 -4.03 -12.58 -15.86
C ALA A 29 -5.14 -12.23 -16.86
N ALA A 30 -4.81 -11.47 -17.91
CA ALA A 30 -5.73 -11.09 -18.97
C ALA A 30 -6.17 -12.25 -19.88
N SER A 31 -5.49 -13.41 -19.86
CA SER A 31 -5.93 -14.59 -20.62
C SER A 31 -7.03 -15.38 -19.94
N TYR A 32 -7.33 -15.09 -18.66
CA TYR A 32 -8.42 -15.74 -17.94
C TYR A 32 -9.73 -14.97 -18.14
N PRO A 33 -10.90 -15.64 -18.08
CA PRO A 33 -12.19 -14.97 -18.18
C PRO A 33 -12.35 -13.84 -17.15
N ARG A 34 -11.80 -14.05 -15.95
CA ARG A 34 -11.80 -13.08 -14.85
C ARG A 34 -10.49 -13.13 -14.09
N SER A 35 -10.16 -12.03 -13.40
CA SER A 35 -8.94 -11.95 -12.60
C SER A 35 -9.10 -11.03 -11.39
N VAL A 36 -8.70 -11.49 -10.21
CA VAL A 36 -8.55 -10.64 -9.01
C VAL A 36 -7.27 -9.82 -9.16
N ASN A 37 -7.39 -8.49 -9.07
CA ASN A 37 -6.31 -7.51 -9.22
C ASN A 37 -5.58 -7.57 -10.57
N GLY A 38 -6.11 -8.25 -11.58
CA GLY A 38 -5.42 -8.49 -12.85
C GLY A 38 -5.13 -7.24 -13.67
N LYS A 39 -5.80 -6.12 -13.35
CA LYS A 39 -5.59 -4.80 -13.95
C LYS A 39 -4.74 -3.86 -13.08
N SER A 40 -4.48 -4.24 -11.83
CA SER A 40 -3.68 -3.42 -10.90
C SER A 40 -2.19 -3.50 -11.24
N ALA A 41 -1.72 -2.60 -12.10
CA ALA A 41 -0.35 -2.62 -12.62
C ALA A 41 0.69 -2.07 -11.63
N SER A 42 0.34 -1.10 -10.78
CA SER A 42 1.27 -0.51 -9.83
C SER A 42 0.60 0.09 -8.61
N VAL A 43 1.27 -0.05 -7.46
CA VAL A 43 0.97 0.63 -6.19
C VAL A 43 2.14 1.51 -5.72
N ALA A 44 2.98 1.98 -6.66
CA ALA A 44 4.02 2.95 -6.35
C ALA A 44 3.37 4.24 -5.81
N LYS A 45 3.97 4.87 -4.79
CA LYS A 45 3.36 6.08 -4.18
C LYS A 45 3.19 7.19 -5.21
N ARG A 46 4.14 7.33 -6.14
CA ARG A 46 4.04 8.29 -7.24
C ARG A 46 2.83 8.11 -8.15
N SER A 47 2.21 6.93 -8.21
CA SER A 47 1.06 6.71 -9.09
C SER A 47 -0.27 7.24 -8.51
N PHE A 48 -0.35 7.47 -7.20
CA PHE A 48 -1.61 7.88 -6.55
C PHE A 48 -1.46 9.00 -5.52
N SER A 49 -0.28 9.22 -4.95
CA SER A 49 -0.10 10.18 -3.87
C SER A 49 -0.29 11.61 -4.38
N GLN A 50 -1.24 12.31 -3.77
CA GLN A 50 -1.50 13.73 -4.03
C GLN A 50 -0.60 14.65 -3.19
N GLN A 51 0.25 14.07 -2.33
CA GLN A 51 1.04 14.81 -1.35
C GLN A 51 2.51 14.95 -1.75
N LEU A 52 2.89 14.46 -2.93
CA LEU A 52 4.28 14.48 -3.41
C LEU A 52 4.82 15.90 -3.49
N LEU A 53 6.07 16.06 -3.07
CA LEU A 53 6.85 17.27 -3.21
C LEU A 53 8.06 16.99 -4.11
N GLY A 54 8.23 17.83 -5.13
CA GLY A 54 9.40 17.85 -5.99
C GLY A 54 10.57 18.62 -5.37
N PRO A 55 11.77 18.54 -5.97
CA PRO A 55 12.96 19.25 -5.49
C PRO A 55 12.82 20.77 -5.47
N ASP A 56 12.03 21.32 -6.40
CA ASP A 56 11.85 22.77 -6.60
C ASP A 56 10.59 23.33 -5.91
N ASP A 57 9.80 22.47 -5.27
CA ASP A 57 8.58 22.90 -4.59
C ASP A 57 8.90 23.76 -3.36
N ARG A 58 7.98 24.67 -3.05
CA ARG A 58 8.01 25.44 -1.81
C ARG A 58 6.93 24.92 -0.88
N TYR A 59 7.35 24.46 0.29
CA TYR A 59 6.45 23.97 1.33
C TYR A 59 7.10 24.14 2.70
N ASP A 60 6.42 24.88 3.56
CA ASP A 60 6.93 25.27 4.89
C ASP A 60 6.47 24.33 6.02
N GLY A 61 5.62 23.35 5.70
CA GLY A 61 5.11 22.39 6.68
C GLY A 61 6.00 21.15 6.84
N PRO A 62 5.64 20.26 7.79
CA PRO A 62 6.35 19.02 8.00
C PRO A 62 6.20 18.07 6.82
N VAL A 63 7.25 17.30 6.54
CA VAL A 63 7.31 16.34 5.43
C VAL A 63 7.61 14.94 5.95
N ILE A 64 7.20 13.92 5.20
CA ILE A 64 7.53 12.52 5.48
C ILE A 64 8.32 11.92 4.31
N ILE A 65 9.39 11.20 4.63
CA ILE A 65 10.20 10.49 3.64
C ILE A 65 9.78 9.03 3.63
N LYS A 66 9.48 8.51 2.44
CA LYS A 66 9.14 7.10 2.22
C LYS A 66 9.92 6.57 1.02
N THR A 67 9.97 5.26 0.84
CA THR A 67 10.30 4.70 -0.49
C THR A 67 9.08 4.84 -1.38
N ASP A 68 9.30 5.07 -2.68
CA ASP A 68 8.23 5.01 -3.67
C ASP A 68 7.59 3.62 -3.72
N ALA A 69 8.41 2.59 -3.49
CA ALA A 69 8.00 1.21 -3.41
C ALA A 69 7.01 0.92 -2.26
N ASN A 70 6.17 -0.09 -2.47
CA ASN A 70 5.30 -0.69 -1.47
C ASN A 70 6.13 -1.27 -0.32
N PHE A 71 5.55 -1.28 0.89
CA PHE A 71 6.12 -1.94 2.06
C PHE A 71 7.59 -1.60 2.33
N GLY A 72 7.94 -0.33 2.12
CA GLY A 72 9.29 0.18 2.33
C GLY A 72 10.31 -0.32 1.31
N GLY A 73 9.92 -1.02 0.22
CA GLY A 73 10.81 -1.61 -0.77
C GLY A 73 11.38 -3.00 -0.41
N LEU A 74 10.86 -3.63 0.66
CA LEU A 74 11.35 -4.93 1.10
C LEU A 74 11.14 -6.06 0.07
N PRO A 75 9.98 -6.17 -0.60
CA PRO A 75 9.80 -7.22 -1.60
C PRO A 75 10.81 -7.11 -2.74
N GLU A 76 11.04 -5.90 -3.27
CA GLU A 76 12.02 -5.64 -4.31
C GLU A 76 13.43 -6.01 -3.84
N LEU A 77 13.79 -5.68 -2.59
CA LEU A 77 15.10 -6.05 -2.02
C LEU A 77 15.27 -7.57 -1.90
N ARG A 78 14.21 -8.30 -1.54
CA ARG A 78 14.23 -9.78 -1.49
C ARG A 78 14.44 -10.37 -2.87
N HIS A 79 13.70 -9.89 -3.87
CA HIS A 79 13.85 -10.33 -5.26
C HIS A 79 15.24 -10.02 -5.81
N TYR A 80 15.76 -8.81 -5.55
CA TYR A 80 17.12 -8.42 -5.91
C TYR A 80 18.17 -9.41 -5.38
N HIS A 81 18.08 -9.79 -4.09
CA HIS A 81 19.02 -10.75 -3.51
C HIS A 81 18.88 -12.16 -4.11
N LEU A 82 17.67 -12.61 -4.42
CA LEU A 82 17.44 -13.89 -5.08
C LEU A 82 18.03 -13.92 -6.50
N ASP A 83 17.80 -12.88 -7.29
CA ASP A 83 18.34 -12.77 -8.64
C ASP A 83 19.86 -12.69 -8.63
N ARG A 84 20.43 -11.90 -7.70
CA ARG A 84 21.88 -11.79 -7.53
C ARG A 84 22.54 -13.12 -7.21
N ARG A 85 21.92 -13.94 -6.35
CA ARG A 85 22.38 -15.31 -6.04
C ARG A 85 22.32 -16.23 -7.26
N ARG A 86 21.41 -15.98 -8.20
CA ARG A 86 21.28 -16.71 -9.47
C ARG A 86 22.18 -16.13 -10.58
N GLY A 87 23.02 -15.14 -10.28
CA GLY A 87 23.87 -14.48 -11.28
C GLY A 87 23.11 -13.55 -12.23
N ARG A 88 21.87 -13.18 -11.91
CA ARG A 88 20.98 -12.35 -12.73
C ARG A 88 20.65 -11.03 -12.02
N GLY A 89 19.85 -10.19 -12.69
CA GLY A 89 19.30 -8.96 -12.11
C GLY A 89 20.27 -7.77 -12.12
N PRO A 90 19.80 -6.58 -11.71
CA PRO A 90 20.58 -5.36 -11.72
C PRO A 90 21.76 -5.42 -10.73
N THR A 91 22.72 -4.51 -10.89
CA THR A 91 23.86 -4.34 -9.97
C THR A 91 23.55 -3.38 -8.83
N THR A 92 22.62 -2.45 -9.03
CA THR A 92 22.20 -1.48 -8.02
C THR A 92 21.06 -2.06 -7.19
N PRO A 93 21.17 -2.10 -5.85
CA PRO A 93 20.09 -2.57 -5.00
C PRO A 93 18.93 -1.56 -4.98
N PRO A 94 17.68 -2.02 -4.80
CA PRO A 94 16.55 -1.15 -4.51
C PRO A 94 16.74 -0.47 -3.14
N ARG A 95 16.01 0.64 -2.91
CA ARG A 95 15.97 1.26 -1.59
C ARG A 95 15.07 0.47 -0.66
N PHE A 96 15.49 0.34 0.58
CA PHE A 96 14.66 -0.19 1.66
C PHE A 96 14.61 0.79 2.83
N ALA A 97 13.41 1.12 3.29
CA ALA A 97 13.20 1.95 4.47
C ALA A 97 12.27 1.25 5.46
N ARG A 98 12.80 0.92 6.65
CA ARG A 98 12.00 0.34 7.75
C ARG A 98 11.21 1.39 8.53
N HIS A 99 11.68 2.64 8.46
CA HIS A 99 11.17 3.80 9.18
C HIS A 99 10.99 4.95 8.20
N TYR A 100 9.92 5.72 8.40
CA TYR A 100 9.60 6.89 7.59
C TYR A 100 9.81 8.12 8.46
N PRO A 101 10.96 8.80 8.36
CA PRO A 101 11.22 9.97 9.18
C PRO A 101 10.25 11.08 8.77
N VAL A 102 9.72 11.78 9.78
CA VAL A 102 8.99 13.03 9.62
C VAL A 102 9.95 14.15 9.97
N LEU A 103 10.15 15.08 9.04
CA LEU A 103 11.01 16.24 9.21
C LEU A 103 10.14 17.50 9.38
N PRO A 104 10.57 18.50 10.15
CA PRO A 104 9.81 19.74 10.35
C PRO A 104 9.58 20.55 9.07
N SER A 105 10.46 20.42 8.07
CA SER A 105 10.36 21.18 6.82
C SER A 105 10.96 20.44 5.62
N LEU A 106 10.58 20.87 4.41
CA LEU A 106 11.20 20.39 3.18
C LEU A 106 12.72 20.68 3.14
N GLN A 107 13.17 21.81 3.71
CA GLN A 107 14.57 22.22 3.75
C GLN A 107 15.49 21.23 4.47
N GLU A 108 14.94 20.46 5.41
CA GLU A 108 15.69 19.46 6.16
C GLU A 108 15.82 18.11 5.45
N VAL A 109 15.13 17.93 4.31
CA VAL A 109 15.26 16.70 3.52
C VAL A 109 16.67 16.62 2.94
N PRO A 110 17.42 15.53 3.22
CA PRO A 110 18.76 15.34 2.68
C PRO A 110 18.78 15.38 1.15
N GLU A 111 19.82 15.99 0.58
CA GLU A 111 19.97 16.18 -0.87
C GLU A 111 19.91 14.86 -1.64
N GLU A 112 20.52 13.81 -1.08
CA GLU A 112 20.51 12.47 -1.66
C GLU A 112 19.11 11.85 -1.73
N VAL A 113 18.17 12.25 -0.87
CA VAL A 113 16.78 11.80 -0.90
C VAL A 113 16.01 12.56 -1.98
N ARG A 114 16.24 13.88 -2.10
CA ARG A 114 15.55 14.74 -3.07
C ARG A 114 15.77 14.29 -4.52
N HIS A 115 16.96 13.77 -4.82
CA HIS A 115 17.33 13.32 -6.16
C HIS A 115 17.22 11.81 -6.38
N ASP A 116 16.83 11.02 -5.36
CA ASP A 116 16.66 9.58 -5.52
C ASP A 116 15.25 9.24 -5.96
N SER A 117 15.10 8.86 -7.23
CA SER A 117 13.81 8.45 -7.79
C SER A 117 13.17 7.23 -7.10
N ARG A 118 13.88 6.50 -6.24
CA ARG A 118 13.31 5.37 -5.46
C ARG A 118 12.73 5.83 -4.12
N MET A 119 12.93 7.09 -3.75
CA MET A 119 12.39 7.72 -2.55
C MET A 119 11.30 8.71 -2.95
N VAL A 120 10.35 8.96 -2.06
CA VAL A 120 9.38 10.06 -2.20
C VAL A 120 9.43 10.93 -0.95
N VAL A 121 9.20 12.22 -1.17
CA VAL A 121 8.95 13.20 -0.12
C VAL A 121 7.50 13.60 -0.26
N GLU A 122 6.74 13.52 0.82
CA GLU A 122 5.34 13.90 0.85
C GLU A 122 5.10 14.95 1.93
N ARG A 123 4.10 15.82 1.72
CA ARG A 123 3.53 16.62 2.80
C ARG A 123 3.08 15.68 3.93
N PHE A 124 3.48 15.96 5.16
CA PHE A 124 3.01 15.20 6.30
C PHE A 124 1.67 15.77 6.78
N VAL A 125 0.59 15.07 6.44
CA VAL A 125 -0.81 15.49 6.66
C VAL A 125 -1.50 14.58 7.69
N PRO A 126 -1.16 14.65 8.98
CA PRO A 126 -1.73 13.76 9.99
C PRO A 126 -3.20 14.10 10.28
N GLU A 127 -4.00 13.07 10.55
CA GLU A 127 -5.27 13.23 11.28
C GLU A 127 -4.97 13.14 12.79
N ARG A 128 -5.54 14.06 13.60
CA ARG A 128 -5.33 14.10 15.05
C ARG A 128 -6.63 14.26 15.83
N ASP A 129 -6.66 13.74 17.06
CA ASP A 129 -7.70 14.08 18.04
C ASP A 129 -7.40 15.40 18.78
N ALA A 130 -8.33 15.84 19.63
CA ALA A 130 -8.21 17.07 20.40
C ALA A 130 -7.04 17.04 21.39
N GLU A 131 -6.64 15.84 21.83
CA GLU A 131 -5.50 15.61 22.72
C GLU A 131 -4.17 15.49 21.97
N GLY A 132 -4.18 15.60 20.63
CA GLY A 132 -3.00 15.57 19.77
C GLY A 132 -2.48 14.17 19.42
N ASN A 133 -3.22 13.10 19.75
CA ASN A 133 -2.93 11.75 19.27
C ASN A 133 -3.24 11.63 17.79
N TYR A 134 -2.57 10.70 17.12
CA TYR A 134 -2.70 10.47 15.69
C TYR A 134 -3.74 9.41 15.38
N TYR A 135 -4.42 9.58 14.25
CA TYR A 135 -5.27 8.57 13.65
C TYR A 135 -4.66 8.01 12.37
N LEU A 136 -4.89 6.72 12.13
CA LEU A 136 -4.70 6.03 10.86
C LEU A 136 -5.95 5.21 10.58
N ARG A 137 -6.45 5.24 9.36
CA ARG A 137 -7.60 4.42 8.95
C ARG A 137 -7.11 3.37 7.96
N CYS A 138 -7.45 2.12 8.21
CA CYS A 138 -7.07 1.00 7.37
C CYS A 138 -8.35 0.35 6.82
N TRP A 139 -8.51 0.41 5.50
CA TRP A 139 -9.59 -0.25 4.79
C TRP A 139 -9.04 -1.51 4.11
N VAL A 140 -9.60 -2.68 4.45
CA VAL A 140 -9.30 -3.95 3.79
C VAL A 140 -10.57 -4.43 3.09
N PHE A 141 -10.44 -4.94 1.87
CA PHE A 141 -11.57 -5.35 1.05
C PHE A 141 -11.24 -6.55 0.18
N PHE A 142 -12.29 -7.25 -0.23
CA PHE A 142 -12.25 -8.29 -1.26
C PHE A 142 -13.61 -8.31 -1.97
N GLY A 143 -13.65 -8.07 -3.28
CA GLY A 143 -14.90 -7.99 -4.04
C GLY A 143 -15.87 -6.96 -3.44
N ASP A 144 -17.08 -7.38 -3.10
CA ASP A 144 -18.10 -6.54 -2.47
C ASP A 144 -18.01 -6.48 -0.93
N ARG A 145 -17.05 -7.20 -0.32
CA ARG A 145 -16.86 -7.24 1.13
C ARG A 145 -15.76 -6.30 1.57
N GLU A 146 -15.96 -5.69 2.74
CA GLU A 146 -15.01 -4.74 3.30
C GLU A 146 -15.03 -4.66 4.83
N ARG A 147 -13.93 -4.13 5.37
CA ARG A 147 -13.81 -3.70 6.76
C ARG A 147 -12.89 -2.49 6.83
N CYS A 148 -13.34 -1.43 7.49
CA CYS A 148 -12.53 -0.25 7.73
C CYS A 148 -12.42 0.03 9.23
N THR A 149 -11.18 0.23 9.69
CA THR A 149 -10.84 0.42 11.11
C THR A 149 -10.01 1.69 11.27
N ARG A 150 -10.41 2.57 12.18
CA ARG A 150 -9.61 3.69 12.66
C ARG A 150 -8.79 3.25 13.86
N TYR A 151 -7.47 3.47 13.80
CA TYR A 151 -6.50 3.23 14.86
C TYR A 151 -6.03 4.55 15.45
N ARG A 152 -5.88 4.61 16.77
CA ARG A 152 -5.39 5.80 17.50
C ARG A 152 -4.06 5.51 18.18
N ALA A 153 -3.08 6.42 18.09
CA ALA A 153 -1.77 6.24 18.70
C ALA A 153 -1.10 7.57 19.09
N ARG A 154 -0.10 7.53 19.96
CA ARG A 154 0.70 8.72 20.34
C ARG A 154 1.81 9.09 19.34
N VAL A 155 2.00 8.26 18.32
CA VAL A 155 3.09 8.41 17.33
C VAL A 155 2.52 8.59 15.92
N PRO A 156 3.20 9.36 15.06
CA PRO A 156 2.69 9.72 13.73
C PRO A 156 2.65 8.55 12.74
N VAL A 157 3.53 7.56 12.90
CA VAL A 157 3.59 6.37 12.05
C VAL A 157 3.13 5.18 12.88
N ILE A 158 1.84 4.86 12.76
CA ILE A 158 1.17 3.86 13.60
C ILE A 158 1.54 2.46 13.13
N LYS A 159 2.04 1.63 14.05
CA LYS A 159 2.07 0.16 13.89
C LYS A 159 1.25 -0.47 15.03
N ALA A 160 0.99 -1.77 14.91
CA ALA A 160 0.06 -2.47 15.81
C ALA A 160 0.41 -2.33 17.30
N ARG A 161 1.71 -2.31 17.66
CA ARG A 161 2.16 -2.22 19.06
C ARG A 161 2.04 -0.83 19.67
N GLU A 162 1.90 0.21 18.85
CA GLU A 162 1.77 1.61 19.29
C GLU A 162 0.30 2.06 19.38
N THR A 163 -0.65 1.19 19.01
CA THR A 163 -2.09 1.46 19.03
C THR A 163 -2.60 1.54 20.48
N LEU A 164 -3.25 2.66 20.82
CA LEU A 164 -3.98 2.84 22.07
C LEU A 164 -5.34 2.15 22.04
N ASP A 165 -6.08 2.40 20.95
CA ASP A 165 -7.39 1.81 20.69
C ASP A 165 -7.69 1.78 19.18
N HIS A 166 -8.76 1.10 18.82
CA HIS A 166 -9.27 1.06 17.45
C HIS A 166 -10.79 0.92 17.45
N ALA A 167 -11.42 1.42 16.39
CA ALA A 167 -12.87 1.33 16.19
C ALA A 167 -13.20 1.16 14.69
N PRO A 168 -14.32 0.49 14.34
CA PRO A 168 -14.85 0.54 12.99
C PRO A 168 -15.10 1.98 12.53
N CYS A 169 -14.95 2.25 11.24
CA CYS A 169 -15.30 3.55 10.67
C CYS A 169 -15.74 3.42 9.21
N GLU A 170 -16.41 4.46 8.70
CA GLU A 170 -16.84 4.54 7.31
C GLU A 170 -15.67 4.75 6.35
N VAL A 171 -15.86 4.33 5.10
CA VAL A 171 -14.95 4.62 3.98
C VAL A 171 -15.54 5.76 3.15
N PRO A 172 -14.89 6.94 3.10
CA PRO A 172 -15.36 8.05 2.27
C PRO A 172 -15.32 7.73 0.78
N ASP A 173 -16.25 8.29 0.00
CA ASP A 173 -16.34 8.07 -1.46
C ASP A 173 -15.05 8.44 -2.20
N ALA A 174 -14.35 9.48 -1.76
CA ALA A 174 -13.05 9.86 -2.33
C ALA A 174 -11.99 8.74 -2.21
N ILE A 175 -12.03 7.95 -1.13
CA ILE A 175 -11.15 6.79 -0.93
C ILE A 175 -11.65 5.61 -1.77
N ARG A 176 -12.97 5.44 -1.93
CA ARG A 176 -13.54 4.42 -2.83
C ARG A 176 -13.13 4.65 -4.28
N ALA A 177 -13.16 5.90 -4.75
CA ALA A 177 -12.70 6.27 -6.08
C ALA A 177 -11.22 5.91 -6.33
N TRP A 178 -10.37 5.94 -5.29
CA TRP A 178 -8.99 5.46 -5.42
C TRP A 178 -8.89 3.96 -5.62
N ARG A 179 -9.72 3.16 -4.95
CA ARG A 179 -9.79 1.71 -5.18
C ARG A 179 -10.11 1.40 -6.63
N GLU A 180 -11.07 2.12 -7.21
CA GLU A 180 -11.44 1.98 -8.64
C GLU A 180 -10.27 2.38 -9.56
N ARG A 181 -9.63 3.52 -9.31
CA ARG A 181 -8.48 3.99 -10.11
C ARG A 181 -7.25 3.08 -10.04
N LEU A 182 -7.08 2.37 -8.93
CA LEU A 182 -5.97 1.43 -8.72
C LEU A 182 -6.31 0.01 -9.18
N ASP A 183 -7.53 -0.21 -9.70
CA ASP A 183 -8.05 -1.50 -10.15
C ASP A 183 -7.88 -2.61 -9.09
N LEU A 184 -8.19 -2.30 -7.82
CA LEU A 184 -8.04 -3.24 -6.70
C LEU A 184 -9.37 -3.93 -6.38
N ASP A 185 -9.43 -5.23 -6.67
CA ASP A 185 -10.50 -6.14 -6.24
C ASP A 185 -10.28 -6.64 -4.82
N TYR A 186 -9.00 -6.84 -4.46
CA TYR A 186 -8.53 -7.27 -3.14
C TYR A 186 -7.36 -6.41 -2.70
N GLY A 187 -7.36 -5.98 -1.44
CA GLY A 187 -6.19 -5.28 -0.91
C GLY A 187 -6.49 -4.50 0.36
N LYS A 188 -5.58 -3.57 0.63
CA LYS A 188 -5.65 -2.63 1.75
C LYS A 188 -5.29 -1.23 1.29
N LEU A 189 -6.10 -0.25 1.67
CA LEU A 189 -5.78 1.17 1.55
C LEU A 189 -5.69 1.78 2.95
N ASP A 190 -4.60 2.49 3.21
CA ASP A 190 -4.41 3.27 4.43
C ASP A 190 -4.64 4.76 4.12
N PHE A 191 -5.44 5.44 4.93
CA PHE A 191 -5.81 6.84 4.71
C PHE A 191 -6.01 7.60 6.02
N VAL A 192 -6.18 8.92 5.90
CA VAL A 192 -6.47 9.85 7.00
C VAL A 192 -7.56 10.82 6.57
N ILE A 193 -8.24 11.43 7.54
CA ILE A 193 -9.08 12.62 7.31
C ILE A 193 -8.31 13.84 7.83
N HIS A 194 -7.63 14.55 6.94
CA HIS A 194 -6.86 15.74 7.28
C HIS A 194 -7.68 16.99 6.96
N GLU A 195 -7.97 17.83 7.96
CA GLU A 195 -8.77 19.05 7.79
C GLU A 195 -10.14 18.80 7.11
N GLY A 196 -10.74 17.64 7.36
CA GLY A 196 -12.01 17.22 6.76
C GLY A 196 -11.88 16.55 5.39
N GLU A 197 -10.69 16.52 4.79
CA GLU A 197 -10.42 15.90 3.51
C GLU A 197 -9.89 14.46 3.68
N PRO A 198 -10.49 13.46 3.00
CA PRO A 198 -9.93 12.11 2.94
C PRO A 198 -8.68 12.05 2.04
N ILE A 199 -7.55 11.67 2.61
CA ILE A 199 -6.27 11.56 1.89
C ILE A 199 -5.75 10.13 1.94
N LEU A 200 -5.57 9.52 0.77
CA LEU A 200 -4.92 8.21 0.63
C LEU A 200 -3.42 8.31 0.91
N LEU A 201 -2.89 7.43 1.77
CA LEU A 201 -1.49 7.44 2.22
C LEU A 201 -0.67 6.25 1.72
N ASP A 202 -1.29 5.08 1.58
CA ASP A 202 -0.62 3.84 1.15
C ASP A 202 -1.62 2.87 0.53
N ALA A 203 -1.17 2.11 -0.47
CA ALA A 203 -1.96 1.10 -1.15
C ALA A 203 -1.20 -0.23 -1.20
N ASN A 204 -1.88 -1.32 -0.87
CA ASN A 204 -1.27 -2.65 -0.81
C ASN A 204 -2.19 -3.72 -1.40
N ARG A 205 -1.66 -4.47 -2.35
CA ARG A 205 -2.28 -5.55 -3.14
C ARG A 205 -2.07 -6.95 -2.53
N THR A 206 -1.16 -7.05 -1.57
CA THR A 206 -0.69 -8.27 -0.88
C THR A 206 -0.60 -8.01 0.63
N PRO A 207 -1.68 -7.54 1.30
CA PRO A 207 -1.63 -7.17 2.70
C PRO A 207 -1.19 -8.34 3.58
N THR A 208 -0.21 -8.09 4.45
CA THR A 208 0.38 -9.10 5.33
C THR A 208 -0.63 -9.58 6.38
N ALA A 209 -0.75 -10.90 6.54
CA ALA A 209 -1.39 -11.51 7.70
C ALA A 209 -0.39 -11.65 8.86
N PRO A 210 -0.82 -11.48 10.12
CA PRO A 210 0.02 -11.80 11.28
C PRO A 210 0.51 -13.26 11.25
N ALA A 211 1.75 -13.50 11.70
CA ALA A 211 2.36 -14.84 11.69
C ALA A 211 1.59 -15.87 12.55
N ALA A 212 0.91 -15.41 13.59
CA ALA A 212 -0.09 -16.19 14.31
C ALA A 212 -1.46 -15.57 14.01
N VAL A 213 -2.30 -16.32 13.28
CA VAL A 213 -3.67 -15.89 12.98
C VAL A 213 -4.47 -16.07 14.26
N SER A 214 -4.76 -14.96 14.95
CA SER A 214 -5.67 -15.01 16.09
C SER A 214 -7.09 -15.26 15.60
N ALA A 215 -7.97 -15.78 16.46
CA ALA A 215 -9.38 -15.97 16.12
C ALA A 215 -10.07 -14.66 15.65
N VAL A 216 -9.55 -13.51 16.04
CA VAL A 216 -10.02 -12.19 15.56
C VAL A 216 -9.64 -11.97 14.10
N VAL A 217 -8.41 -12.32 13.72
CA VAL A 217 -7.95 -12.22 12.32
C VAL A 217 -8.68 -13.24 11.45
N GLU A 218 -8.86 -14.48 11.92
CA GLU A 218 -9.63 -15.51 11.21
C GLU A 218 -11.05 -15.06 10.91
N ARG A 219 -11.76 -14.52 11.92
CA ARG A 219 -13.11 -13.97 11.72
C ARG A 219 -13.12 -12.84 10.69
N GLY A 220 -12.13 -11.96 10.71
CA GLY A 220 -11.99 -10.90 9.72
C GLY A 220 -11.78 -11.44 8.29
N MET A 221 -10.94 -12.47 8.14
CA MET A 221 -10.73 -13.15 6.85
C MET A 221 -12.00 -13.86 6.38
N ALA A 222 -12.70 -14.56 7.27
CA ALA A 222 -13.96 -15.24 6.96
C ALA A 222 -15.07 -14.26 6.52
N GLN A 223 -15.08 -13.03 7.04
CA GLN A 223 -16.00 -11.98 6.60
C GLN A 223 -15.71 -11.47 5.18
N LEU A 224 -14.43 -11.47 4.77
CA LEU A 224 -14.00 -11.01 3.45
C LEU A 224 -14.07 -12.11 2.38
N ALA A 225 -13.87 -13.38 2.77
CA ALA A 225 -13.79 -14.50 1.83
C ALA A 225 -14.97 -14.62 0.85
N PRO A 226 -16.25 -14.41 1.24
CA PRO A 226 -17.38 -14.43 0.32
C PRO A 226 -17.32 -13.36 -0.79
N GLY A 227 -16.45 -12.36 -0.67
CA GLY A 227 -16.21 -11.38 -1.72
C GLY A 227 -15.66 -11.98 -3.01
N LEU A 228 -15.09 -13.19 -2.95
CA LEU A 228 -14.73 -13.97 -4.12
C LEU A 228 -15.95 -14.29 -4.99
N ASP A 229 -17.11 -14.56 -4.39
CA ASP A 229 -18.32 -14.95 -5.10
C ASP A 229 -18.83 -13.82 -5.99
N ALA A 230 -18.73 -12.57 -5.52
CA ALA A 230 -19.06 -11.37 -6.30
C ALA A 230 -18.18 -11.22 -7.55
N LEU A 231 -16.97 -11.79 -7.54
CA LEU A 231 -16.06 -11.78 -8.69
C LEU A 231 -16.32 -12.97 -9.64
N LEU A 232 -16.96 -14.05 -9.16
CA LEU A 232 -17.33 -15.23 -9.95
C LEU A 232 -18.70 -15.11 -10.62
N GLY A 233 -19.54 -14.16 -10.18
CA GLY A 233 -20.82 -13.81 -10.80
C GLY A 233 -22.00 -14.59 -10.26
#